data_AF-X1ULX8-F1
#
_entry.id   AF-X1ULX8-F1
#
_cell.length_a   1.000
_cell.length_b   1.000
_cell.length_c   1.000
_cell.angle_alpha   90.00
_cell.angle_beta   90.00
_cell.angle_gamma   90.00
#
_symmetry.space_group_name_H-M   'P 1'
#
loop_
_entity.id
_entity.type
_entity.pdbx_description
1 polymer ?
#
loop_
_entity_poly.entity_id
_entity_poly.type
_entity_poly.pdbx_seq_one_letter_code
_entity_poly.pdbx_strand_id
1 'polypeptide(L)'
;MSTGEIRELYLREKFGTGDEAKAEAIARIRQHGISEDDAKQLFDIFFFIPPVQDMINWAAKEVFEPDAIEKYGLADEFEALDLSLFAMAGVSPEQAKNYWMAHWQHPGLNTIQELLHRTDFTEADMWEWFRLVEIPPFWREKLIKIAYSPFTRVDIRRMYRENVLSKNEVITAYHEIGYDEWHAGKLAEWTFKHYAPEDTGEDKEVRELTKAEILRGYEDKVIPRDLAQEGLINLDYSPPAADFLLILR
;
A
#
# COMPACT_ATOMS: atom_id res chain seq x y z
N MET A 1 12.72 -1.72 57.16
CA MET A 1 12.22 -1.70 55.78
C MET A 1 12.82 -0.47 55.12
N SER A 2 13.44 -0.55 53.94
CA SER A 2 13.89 0.64 53.21
C SER A 2 12.73 1.32 52.49
N THR A 3 12.89 2.58 52.06
CA THR A 3 11.91 3.25 51.18
C THR A 3 11.64 2.46 49.90
N GLY A 4 12.65 1.77 49.37
CA GLY A 4 12.50 0.88 48.21
C GLY A 4 11.65 -0.37 48.53
N GLU A 5 11.81 -0.98 49.69
CA GLU A 5 10.97 -2.10 50.12
C GLU A 5 9.53 -1.65 50.39
N ILE A 6 9.32 -0.44 50.92
CA ILE A 6 7.99 0.16 51.09
C ILE A 6 7.33 0.34 49.71
N ARG A 7 8.06 0.85 48.73
CA ARG A 7 7.59 0.97 47.33
C ARG A 7 7.15 -0.38 46.78
N GLU A 8 8.00 -1.40 46.86
CA GLU A 8 7.67 -2.74 46.34
C GLU A 8 6.44 -3.36 46.99
N LEU A 9 6.30 -3.20 48.31
CA LEU A 9 5.12 -3.70 49.04
C LEU A 9 3.85 -2.94 48.67
N TYR A 10 3.93 -1.62 48.51
CA TYR A 10 2.82 -0.81 48.05
C TYR A 10 2.39 -1.20 46.63
N LEU A 11 3.32 -1.26 45.69
CA LEU A 11 3.07 -1.61 44.28
C LEU A 11 2.52 -3.03 44.09
N ARG A 12 2.78 -3.93 45.05
CA ARG A 12 2.27 -5.32 45.08
C ARG A 12 1.02 -5.47 45.95
N GLU A 13 0.37 -4.36 46.29
CA GLU A 13 -0.87 -4.28 47.07
C GLU A 13 -0.78 -4.95 48.46
N LYS A 14 0.42 -5.06 49.03
CA LYS A 14 0.63 -5.68 50.35
C LYS A 14 0.17 -4.78 51.51
N PHE A 15 -0.11 -3.51 51.22
CA PHE A 15 -0.75 -2.57 52.14
C PHE A 15 -2.26 -2.41 51.90
N GLY A 16 -2.85 -3.22 51.00
CA GLY A 16 -4.22 -3.04 50.51
C GLY A 16 -4.26 -2.16 49.26
N THR A 17 -5.42 -1.54 49.00
CA THR A 17 -5.69 -0.71 47.82
C THR A 17 -6.28 0.65 48.22
N GLY A 18 -6.16 1.65 47.35
CA GLY A 18 -6.78 2.97 47.54
C GLY A 18 -6.09 3.84 48.59
N ASP A 19 -6.83 4.81 49.14
CA ASP A 19 -6.29 5.86 50.00
C ASP A 19 -5.70 5.33 51.32
N GLU A 20 -6.24 4.24 51.85
CA GLU A 20 -5.73 3.60 53.07
C GLU A 20 -4.32 3.02 52.87
N ALA A 21 -4.09 2.34 51.74
CA ALA A 21 -2.79 1.80 51.38
C ALA A 21 -1.75 2.91 51.14
N LYS A 22 -2.18 4.02 50.53
CA LYS A 22 -1.36 5.23 50.35
C LYS A 22 -0.98 5.83 51.70
N ALA A 23 -1.94 6.00 52.61
CA ALA A 23 -1.69 6.53 53.95
C ALA A 23 -0.71 5.65 54.73
N GLU A 24 -0.85 4.33 54.64
CA GLU A 24 0.05 3.35 55.28
C GLU A 24 1.47 3.45 54.71
N ALA A 25 1.63 3.54 53.38
CA ALA A 25 2.94 3.70 52.75
C ALA A 25 3.63 5.00 53.22
N ILE A 26 2.92 6.12 53.21
CA ILE A 26 3.44 7.43 53.67
C ILE A 26 3.80 7.37 55.16
N ALA A 27 2.96 6.75 56.00
CA ALA A 27 3.25 6.59 57.42
C ALA A 27 4.54 5.78 57.66
N ARG A 28 4.77 4.72 56.87
CA ARG A 28 6.01 3.92 56.91
C ARG A 28 7.23 4.71 56.45
N ILE A 29 7.11 5.54 55.41
CA ILE A 29 8.21 6.43 54.98
C ILE A 29 8.58 7.40 56.12
N ARG A 30 7.58 7.98 56.80
CA ARG A 30 7.80 8.89 57.93
C ARG A 30 8.52 8.27 59.12
N GLN A 31 8.40 6.95 59.32
CA GLN A 31 9.14 6.24 60.38
C GLN A 31 10.68 6.32 60.21
N HIS A 32 11.16 6.70 59.03
CA HIS A 32 12.57 6.98 58.76
C HIS A 32 13.02 8.39 59.16
N GLY A 33 12.17 9.19 59.83
CA GLY A 33 12.46 10.57 60.18
C GLY A 33 12.27 11.57 59.03
N ILE A 34 11.62 11.13 57.94
CA ILE A 34 11.28 11.96 56.79
C ILE A 34 10.05 12.80 57.12
N SER A 35 10.06 14.08 56.73
CA SER A 35 8.93 14.99 56.96
C SER A 35 7.67 14.49 56.25
N GLU A 36 6.48 14.93 56.68
CA GLU A 36 5.26 14.50 56.02
C GLU A 36 5.20 14.93 54.55
N ASP A 37 5.69 16.13 54.25
CA ASP A 37 5.71 16.67 52.89
C ASP A 37 6.71 15.91 52.01
N ASP A 38 7.91 15.62 52.53
CA ASP A 38 8.90 14.83 51.79
C ASP A 38 8.43 13.37 51.62
N ALA A 39 7.72 12.81 52.58
CA ALA A 39 7.17 11.45 52.48
C ALA A 39 6.10 11.35 51.39
N LYS A 40 5.26 12.38 51.24
CA LYS A 40 4.31 12.49 50.12
C LYS A 40 5.05 12.59 48.77
N GLN A 41 6.08 13.44 48.67
CA GLN A 41 6.88 13.57 47.45
C GLN A 41 7.62 12.27 47.08
N LEU A 42 8.17 11.56 48.08
CA LEU A 42 8.80 10.27 47.86
C LEU A 42 7.82 9.18 47.42
N PHE A 43 6.58 9.24 47.93
CA PHE A 43 5.52 8.35 47.48
C PHE A 43 5.14 8.64 46.02
N ASP A 44 5.06 9.91 45.61
CA ASP A 44 4.67 10.28 44.24
C ASP A 44 5.64 9.74 43.19
N ILE A 45 6.93 9.57 43.53
CA ILE A 45 7.95 8.96 42.64
C ILE A 45 7.99 7.42 42.69
N PHE A 46 7.06 6.76 43.40
CA PHE A 46 6.96 5.30 43.36
C PHE A 46 6.56 4.79 41.98
N PHE A 47 5.74 5.57 41.29
CA PHE A 47 5.21 5.24 39.98
C PHE A 47 6.25 5.49 38.91
N PHE A 48 6.31 4.55 37.98
CA PHE A 48 7.07 4.67 36.77
C PHE A 48 6.57 5.90 35.99
N ILE A 49 7.50 6.66 35.41
CA ILE A 49 7.19 7.71 34.45
C ILE A 49 7.66 7.21 33.10
N PRO A 50 6.76 7.01 32.13
CA PRO A 50 7.11 6.62 30.77
C PRO A 50 8.20 7.55 30.21
N PRO A 51 9.20 7.01 29.51
CA PRO A 51 10.20 7.82 28.86
C PRO A 51 9.53 8.70 27.80
N VAL A 52 10.16 9.84 27.50
CA VAL A 52 9.67 10.81 26.50
C VAL A 52 9.39 10.15 25.15
N GLN A 53 10.18 9.14 24.76
CA GLN A 53 9.97 8.42 23.50
C GLN A 53 8.61 7.70 23.44
N ASP A 54 8.16 7.13 24.56
CA ASP A 54 6.86 6.45 24.62
C ASP A 54 5.73 7.48 24.57
N MET A 55 5.88 8.61 25.25
CA MET A 55 4.91 9.72 25.18
C MET A 55 4.80 10.30 23.76
N ILE A 56 5.91 10.45 23.05
CA ILE A 56 5.91 10.84 21.63
C ILE A 56 5.21 9.78 20.79
N ASN A 57 5.50 8.50 21.02
CA ASN A 57 4.85 7.41 20.32
C ASN A 57 3.33 7.38 20.58
N TRP A 58 2.87 7.70 21.79
CA TRP A 58 1.45 7.81 22.11
C TRP A 58 0.76 8.93 21.35
N ALA A 59 1.39 10.11 21.30
CA ALA A 59 0.87 11.22 20.49
C ALA A 59 0.79 10.85 19.01
N ALA A 60 1.84 10.21 18.47
CA ALA A 60 1.91 9.69 17.11
C ALA A 60 0.89 8.57 16.81
N LYS A 61 0.44 7.85 17.85
CA LYS A 61 -0.56 6.78 17.74
C LYS A 61 -1.97 7.25 18.11
N GLU A 62 -2.20 8.56 18.11
CA GLU A 62 -3.52 9.17 18.33
C GLU A 62 -4.14 8.80 19.70
N VAL A 63 -3.31 8.44 20.70
CA VAL A 63 -3.74 8.02 22.04
C VAL A 63 -4.46 9.12 22.82
N PHE A 64 -4.30 10.38 22.40
CA PHE A 64 -4.89 11.55 23.04
C PHE A 64 -6.01 12.20 22.24
N GLU A 65 -6.37 11.63 21.09
CA GLU A 65 -7.38 12.16 20.19
C GLU A 65 -8.69 11.36 20.33
N PRO A 66 -9.73 11.90 21.00
CA PRO A 66 -10.93 11.12 21.36
C PRO A 66 -11.66 10.53 20.15
N ASP A 67 -11.69 11.26 19.04
CA ASP A 67 -12.29 10.83 17.78
C ASP A 67 -11.55 9.65 17.15
N ALA A 68 -10.21 9.64 17.19
CA ALA A 68 -9.41 8.51 16.73
C ALA A 68 -9.55 7.29 17.65
N ILE A 69 -9.57 7.50 18.97
CA ILE A 69 -9.77 6.42 19.96
C ILE A 69 -11.11 5.71 19.70
N GLU A 70 -12.18 6.47 19.49
CA GLU A 70 -13.52 5.94 19.19
C GLU A 70 -13.57 5.27 17.81
N LYS A 71 -13.07 5.95 16.76
CA LYS A 71 -13.10 5.43 15.38
C LYS A 71 -12.34 4.11 15.23
N TYR A 72 -11.17 3.98 15.86
CA TYR A 72 -10.29 2.82 15.71
C TYR A 72 -10.37 1.82 16.86
N GLY A 73 -11.19 2.07 17.88
CA GLY A 73 -11.31 1.19 19.04
C GLY A 73 -10.02 1.05 19.85
N LEU A 74 -9.20 2.12 19.94
CA LEU A 74 -7.85 2.00 20.52
C LEU A 74 -7.87 1.55 21.99
N ALA A 75 -8.94 1.89 22.72
CA ALA A 75 -9.12 1.50 24.12
C ALA A 75 -9.85 0.16 24.29
N ASP A 76 -10.27 -0.49 23.21
CA ASP A 76 -11.05 -1.73 23.26
C ASP A 76 -10.23 -2.85 23.91
N GLU A 77 -10.93 -3.78 24.57
CA GLU A 77 -10.34 -4.93 25.28
C GLU A 77 -9.43 -4.59 26.48
N PHE A 78 -9.20 -3.31 26.81
CA PHE A 78 -8.35 -2.90 27.94
C PHE A 78 -8.84 -3.47 29.29
N GLU A 79 -10.16 -3.47 29.52
CA GLU A 79 -10.77 -3.94 30.77
C GLU A 79 -10.61 -5.46 30.99
N ALA A 80 -10.20 -6.21 29.96
CA ALA A 80 -9.93 -7.65 30.07
C ALA A 80 -8.51 -7.95 30.60
N LEU A 81 -7.64 -6.94 30.71
CA LEU A 81 -6.26 -7.11 31.10
C LEU A 81 -6.09 -7.31 32.61
N ASP A 82 -5.20 -8.24 32.97
CA ASP A 82 -4.63 -8.29 34.31
C ASP A 82 -3.50 -7.25 34.43
N LEU A 83 -3.77 -6.16 35.16
CA LEU A 83 -2.80 -5.09 35.39
C LEU A 83 -1.77 -5.42 36.48
N SER A 84 -1.82 -6.60 37.10
CA SER A 84 -0.92 -6.98 38.20
C SER A 84 0.56 -6.87 37.84
N LEU A 85 0.95 -7.30 36.62
CA LEU A 85 2.33 -7.20 36.15
C LEU A 85 2.76 -5.75 35.93
N PHE A 86 1.87 -4.90 35.42
CA PHE A 86 2.11 -3.47 35.24
C PHE A 86 2.27 -2.77 36.60
N ALA A 87 1.39 -3.06 37.55
CA ALA A 87 1.45 -2.54 38.91
C ALA A 87 2.75 -2.92 39.60
N MET A 88 3.21 -4.17 39.48
CA MET A 88 4.52 -4.60 40.01
C MET A 88 5.71 -3.86 39.41
N ALA A 89 5.61 -3.43 38.15
CA ALA A 89 6.61 -2.58 37.51
C ALA A 89 6.49 -1.09 37.90
N GLY A 90 5.46 -0.72 38.66
CA GLY A 90 5.16 0.66 39.04
C GLY A 90 4.39 1.43 37.98
N VAL A 91 3.91 0.78 36.92
CA VAL A 91 3.12 1.42 35.86
C VAL A 91 1.70 1.63 36.37
N SER A 92 1.21 2.87 36.30
CA SER A 92 -0.16 3.18 36.74
C SER A 92 -1.20 2.60 35.76
N PRO A 93 -2.45 2.37 36.19
CA PRO A 93 -3.51 1.92 35.29
C PRO A 93 -3.71 2.85 34.08
N GLU A 94 -3.56 4.16 34.29
CA GLU A 94 -3.63 5.17 33.23
C GLU A 94 -2.51 4.99 32.20
N GLN A 95 -1.26 4.80 32.63
CA GLN A 95 -0.14 4.57 31.73
C GLN A 95 -0.24 3.24 31.00
N ALA A 96 -0.71 2.19 31.68
CA ALA A 96 -0.99 0.91 31.07
C ALA A 96 -2.03 1.06 29.94
N LYS A 97 -3.05 1.89 30.15
CA LYS A 97 -4.04 2.22 29.11
C LYS A 97 -3.43 2.95 27.93
N ASN A 98 -2.51 3.89 28.16
CA ASN A 98 -1.82 4.58 27.05
C ASN A 98 -0.92 3.63 26.25
N TYR A 99 -0.19 2.74 26.94
CA TYR A 99 0.57 1.68 26.25
C TYR A 99 -0.35 0.78 25.44
N TRP A 100 -1.50 0.40 26.00
CA TRP A 100 -2.51 -0.38 25.30
C TRP A 100 -3.02 0.37 24.07
N MET A 101 -3.48 1.62 24.19
CA MET A 101 -3.96 2.35 23.01
C MET A 101 -2.91 2.47 21.89
N ALA A 102 -1.62 2.49 22.22
CA ALA A 102 -0.53 2.52 21.25
C ALA A 102 -0.03 1.15 20.76
N HIS A 103 -0.51 0.03 21.31
CA HIS A 103 0.06 -1.31 21.05
C HIS A 103 -0.38 -1.94 19.72
N TRP A 104 -1.49 -1.45 19.15
CA TRP A 104 -2.15 -2.07 18.01
C TRP A 104 -1.25 -2.12 16.77
N GLN A 105 -1.39 -3.22 16.01
CA GLN A 105 -0.79 -3.36 14.69
C GLN A 105 -1.82 -2.99 13.63
N HIS A 106 -1.56 -1.93 12.88
CA HIS A 106 -2.46 -1.50 11.81
C HIS A 106 -2.18 -2.26 10.50
N PRO A 107 -3.17 -2.40 9.60
CA PRO A 107 -2.98 -3.02 8.30
C PRO A 107 -1.87 -2.32 7.51
N GLY A 108 -1.08 -3.09 6.74
CA GLY A 108 -0.06 -2.51 5.87
C GLY A 108 -0.64 -1.85 4.61
N LEU A 109 0.18 -1.07 3.90
CA LEU A 109 -0.22 -0.30 2.72
C LEU A 109 -0.96 -1.13 1.66
N ASN A 110 -0.46 -2.33 1.34
CA ASN A 110 -1.11 -3.18 0.34
C ASN A 110 -2.53 -3.57 0.76
N THR A 111 -2.75 -3.87 2.05
CA THR A 111 -4.08 -4.20 2.56
C THR A 111 -5.00 -3.00 2.49
N ILE A 112 -4.51 -1.80 2.81
CA ILE A 112 -5.28 -0.55 2.71
C ILE A 112 -5.66 -0.24 1.26
N GLN A 113 -4.76 -0.48 0.30
CA GLN A 113 -5.09 -0.35 -1.13
C GLN A 113 -6.17 -1.34 -1.55
N GLU A 114 -6.15 -2.58 -1.05
CA GLU A 114 -7.23 -3.54 -1.30
C GLU A 114 -8.57 -3.09 -0.71
N LEU A 115 -8.58 -2.48 0.49
CA LEU A 115 -9.79 -1.87 1.06
C LEU A 115 -10.31 -0.75 0.16
N LEU A 116 -9.44 0.18 -0.26
CA LEU A 116 -9.75 1.29 -1.16
C LEU A 116 -10.42 0.81 -2.46
N HIS A 117 -10.00 -0.32 -3.00
CA HIS A 117 -10.52 -0.82 -4.28
C HIS A 117 -11.77 -1.70 -4.18
N ARG A 118 -12.02 -2.31 -3.01
CA ARG A 118 -13.02 -3.40 -2.88
C ARG A 118 -14.15 -3.10 -1.91
N THR A 119 -14.11 -1.97 -1.23
CA THR A 119 -15.07 -1.61 -0.18
C THR A 119 -15.52 -0.15 -0.32
N ASP A 120 -16.25 0.35 0.68
CA ASP A 120 -16.62 1.76 0.83
C ASP A 120 -15.50 2.64 1.42
N PHE A 121 -14.32 2.07 1.70
CA PHE A 121 -13.13 2.80 2.13
C PHE A 121 -12.66 3.81 1.07
N THR A 122 -12.47 5.06 1.48
CA THR A 122 -12.19 6.18 0.56
C THR A 122 -10.73 6.65 0.60
N GLU A 123 -10.32 7.50 -0.37
CA GLU A 123 -9.02 8.18 -0.31
C GLU A 123 -8.87 9.05 0.95
N ALA A 124 -9.98 9.61 1.46
CA ALA A 124 -9.98 10.37 2.71
C ALA A 124 -9.72 9.46 3.92
N ASP A 125 -10.31 8.26 3.95
CA ASP A 125 -9.99 7.27 4.98
C ASP A 125 -8.54 6.81 4.90
N MET A 126 -8.01 6.60 3.68
CA MET A 126 -6.59 6.31 3.47
C MET A 126 -5.69 7.44 3.99
N TRP A 127 -6.10 8.69 3.78
CA TRP A 127 -5.37 9.86 4.27
C TRP A 127 -5.31 9.92 5.79
N GLU A 128 -6.42 9.60 6.47
CA GLU A 128 -6.47 9.49 7.93
C GLU A 128 -5.66 8.30 8.43
N TRP A 129 -5.72 7.15 7.74
CA TRP A 129 -4.89 5.99 8.08
C TRP A 129 -3.40 6.32 8.02
N PHE A 130 -2.93 7.10 7.04
CA PHE A 130 -1.53 7.56 6.99
C PHE A 130 -1.10 8.37 8.20
N ARG A 131 -2.03 9.11 8.82
CA ARG A 131 -1.76 9.82 10.07
C ARG A 131 -1.51 8.80 11.19
N LEU A 132 -2.42 7.84 11.36
CA LEU A 132 -2.34 6.77 12.37
C LEU A 132 -1.05 5.90 12.28
N VAL A 133 -0.53 5.70 11.06
CA VAL A 133 0.72 4.95 10.82
C VAL A 133 1.95 5.82 10.60
N GLU A 134 1.87 7.12 10.92
CA GLU A 134 3.01 8.04 10.90
C GLU A 134 3.67 8.23 9.53
N ILE A 135 2.89 8.18 8.45
CA ILE A 135 3.37 8.53 7.11
C ILE A 135 3.30 10.06 6.91
N PRO A 136 4.44 10.73 6.62
CA PRO A 136 4.48 12.19 6.47
C PRO A 136 3.56 12.70 5.35
N PRO A 137 2.91 13.88 5.53
CA PRO A 137 1.99 14.44 4.54
C PRO A 137 2.54 14.55 3.11
N PHE A 138 3.85 14.82 2.96
CA PHE A 138 4.53 14.89 1.67
C PHE A 138 4.33 13.65 0.78
N TRP A 139 4.22 12.46 1.38
CA TRP A 139 4.10 11.20 0.66
C TRP A 139 2.66 10.78 0.38
N ARG A 140 1.69 11.26 1.18
CA ARG A 140 0.32 10.72 1.21
C ARG A 140 -0.38 10.79 -0.13
N GLU A 141 -0.39 11.98 -0.75
CA GLU A 141 -1.00 12.20 -2.07
C GLU A 141 -0.32 11.34 -3.14
N LYS A 142 1.01 11.18 -3.06
CA LYS A 142 1.78 10.38 -4.02
C LYS A 142 1.43 8.89 -3.90
N LEU A 143 1.30 8.40 -2.68
CA LEU A 143 0.95 7.01 -2.39
C LEU A 143 -0.49 6.68 -2.78
N ILE A 144 -1.43 7.63 -2.60
CA ILE A 144 -2.82 7.49 -3.08
C ILE A 144 -2.83 7.42 -4.60
N LYS A 145 -2.12 8.33 -5.28
CA LYS A 145 -2.10 8.37 -6.75
C LYS A 145 -1.62 7.06 -7.37
N ILE A 146 -0.64 6.39 -6.76
CA ILE A 146 -0.11 5.11 -7.25
C ILE A 146 -0.88 3.88 -6.73
N ALA A 147 -1.95 4.06 -5.96
CA ALA A 147 -2.79 2.94 -5.55
C ALA A 147 -3.54 2.35 -6.76
N TYR A 148 -3.90 3.19 -7.73
CA TYR A 148 -4.65 2.79 -8.91
C TYR A 148 -3.76 2.19 -10.00
N SER A 149 -4.29 1.20 -10.71
CA SER A 149 -3.57 0.59 -11.82
C SER A 149 -3.55 1.52 -13.04
N PRO A 150 -2.38 1.73 -13.67
CA PRO A 150 -2.30 2.43 -14.95
C PRO A 150 -2.93 1.56 -16.06
N PHE A 151 -3.19 2.15 -17.23
CA PHE A 151 -3.62 1.39 -18.40
C PHE A 151 -2.57 0.33 -18.77
N THR A 152 -3.03 -0.82 -19.29
CA THR A 152 -2.10 -1.82 -19.82
C THR A 152 -1.57 -1.38 -21.19
N ARG A 153 -0.40 -1.89 -21.60
CA ARG A 153 0.12 -1.64 -22.96
C ARG A 153 -0.84 -2.05 -24.08
N VAL A 154 -1.69 -3.05 -23.83
CA VAL A 154 -2.67 -3.50 -24.81
C VAL A 154 -3.80 -2.48 -24.91
N ASP A 155 -4.28 -1.98 -23.77
CA ASP A 155 -5.35 -0.99 -23.72
C ASP A 155 -4.89 0.34 -24.31
N ILE A 156 -3.68 0.81 -23.97
CA ILE A 156 -3.09 2.03 -24.56
C ILE A 156 -3.10 1.97 -26.10
N ARG A 157 -2.66 0.84 -26.67
CA ARG A 157 -2.64 0.63 -28.13
C ARG A 157 -4.03 0.63 -28.76
N ARG A 158 -4.98 -0.07 -28.12
CA ARG A 158 -6.38 -0.11 -28.58
C ARG A 158 -7.03 1.26 -28.49
N MET A 159 -6.85 1.96 -27.37
CA MET A 159 -7.39 3.29 -27.16
C MET A 159 -6.81 4.30 -28.15
N TYR A 160 -5.51 4.20 -28.50
CA TYR A 160 -4.95 5.00 -29.58
C TYR A 160 -5.60 4.71 -30.94
N ARG A 161 -5.74 3.42 -31.30
CA ARG A 161 -6.38 3.00 -32.57
C ARG A 161 -7.82 3.54 -32.69
N GLU A 162 -8.58 3.51 -31.60
CA GLU A 162 -9.95 4.03 -31.57
C GLU A 162 -10.03 5.55 -31.37
N ASN A 163 -8.90 6.27 -31.45
CA ASN A 163 -8.79 7.72 -31.23
C ASN A 163 -9.29 8.20 -29.85
N VAL A 164 -9.27 7.32 -28.85
CA VAL A 164 -9.57 7.65 -27.45
C VAL A 164 -8.37 8.33 -26.77
N LEU A 165 -7.14 7.92 -27.10
CA LEU A 165 -5.93 8.59 -26.66
C LEU A 165 -5.25 9.32 -27.81
N SER A 166 -4.82 10.55 -27.58
CA SER A 166 -3.91 11.29 -28.46
C SER A 166 -2.48 10.75 -28.37
N LYS A 167 -1.62 11.15 -29.32
CA LYS A 167 -0.19 10.76 -29.31
C LYS A 167 0.53 11.14 -28.01
N ASN A 168 0.24 12.32 -27.46
CA ASN A 168 0.87 12.77 -26.22
C ASN A 168 0.39 11.92 -25.02
N GLU A 169 -0.90 11.62 -24.96
CA GLU A 169 -1.47 10.80 -23.88
C GLU A 169 -0.98 9.35 -23.92
N VAL A 170 -0.68 8.80 -25.11
CA VAL A 170 -0.04 7.47 -25.23
C VAL A 170 1.34 7.45 -24.55
N ILE A 171 2.16 8.48 -24.76
CA ILE A 171 3.49 8.58 -24.14
C ILE A 171 3.32 8.70 -22.61
N THR A 172 2.42 9.57 -22.15
CA THR A 172 2.10 9.71 -20.72
C THR A 172 1.66 8.39 -20.09
N ALA A 173 0.74 7.66 -20.74
CA ALA A 173 0.26 6.38 -20.22
C ALA A 173 1.38 5.33 -20.13
N TYR A 174 2.36 5.33 -21.05
CA TYR A 174 3.54 4.47 -20.91
C TYR A 174 4.42 4.87 -19.72
N HIS A 175 4.57 6.16 -19.42
CA HIS A 175 5.27 6.59 -18.21
C HIS A 175 4.56 6.18 -16.92
N GLU A 176 3.22 6.22 -16.90
CA GLU A 176 2.42 5.80 -15.74
C GLU A 176 2.56 4.30 -15.44
N ILE A 177 2.85 3.47 -16.45
CA ILE A 177 3.27 2.07 -16.23
C ILE A 177 4.63 1.97 -15.53
N GLY A 178 5.49 2.99 -15.70
CA GLY A 178 6.85 3.04 -15.16
C GLY A 178 7.95 2.95 -16.21
N TYR A 179 7.63 3.10 -17.51
CA TYR A 179 8.67 3.19 -18.54
C TYR A 179 9.41 4.54 -18.45
N ASP A 180 10.73 4.51 -18.65
CA ASP A 180 11.52 5.73 -18.84
C ASP A 180 11.20 6.40 -20.19
N GLU A 181 11.72 7.61 -20.39
CA GLU A 181 11.53 8.42 -21.60
C GLU A 181 11.85 7.68 -22.90
N TRP A 182 12.95 6.93 -22.90
CA TRP A 182 13.40 6.25 -24.11
C TRP A 182 12.47 5.09 -24.45
N HIS A 183 12.11 4.26 -23.46
CA HIS A 183 11.21 3.12 -23.64
C HIS A 183 9.79 3.58 -23.99
N ALA A 184 9.27 4.59 -23.29
CA ALA A 184 7.95 5.17 -23.56
C ALA A 184 7.90 5.73 -24.99
N GLY A 185 8.93 6.49 -25.40
CA GLY A 185 9.06 7.02 -26.75
C GLY A 185 9.09 5.93 -27.83
N LYS A 186 9.84 4.84 -27.61
CA LYS A 186 9.92 3.72 -28.57
C LYS A 186 8.63 2.92 -28.68
N LEU A 187 7.96 2.67 -27.56
CA LEU A 187 6.66 2.01 -27.55
C LEU A 187 5.57 2.87 -28.23
N ALA A 188 5.60 4.17 -28.00
CA ALA A 188 4.72 5.12 -28.66
C ALA A 188 4.98 5.17 -30.18
N GLU A 189 6.24 5.29 -30.61
CA GLU A 189 6.63 5.26 -32.03
C GLU A 189 6.11 4.01 -32.73
N TRP A 190 6.28 2.84 -32.10
CA TRP A 190 5.79 1.57 -32.63
C TRP A 190 4.26 1.55 -32.72
N THR A 191 3.58 2.02 -31.68
CA THR A 191 2.11 2.12 -31.65
C THR A 191 1.58 3.03 -32.76
N PHE A 192 2.21 4.17 -32.99
CA PHE A 192 1.78 5.11 -34.02
C PHE A 192 1.98 4.56 -35.43
N LYS A 193 3.05 3.79 -35.67
CA LYS A 193 3.30 3.14 -36.96
C LYS A 193 2.28 2.04 -37.25
N HIS A 194 1.95 1.23 -36.24
CA HIS A 194 1.05 0.08 -36.39
C HIS A 194 -0.44 0.44 -36.46
N TYR A 195 -0.81 1.68 -36.11
CA TYR A 195 -2.19 2.16 -36.18
C TYR A 195 -2.27 3.51 -36.91
N ALA A 196 -1.33 3.77 -37.83
CA ALA A 196 -1.41 4.93 -38.69
C ALA A 196 -2.68 4.85 -39.57
N PRO A 197 -3.25 5.97 -40.03
CA PRO A 197 -4.40 5.99 -40.93
C PRO A 197 -4.21 5.20 -42.23
N GLU A 198 -2.97 4.90 -42.62
CA GLU A 198 -2.65 4.05 -43.76
C GLU A 198 -2.90 2.55 -43.47
N ASP A 199 -3.14 2.18 -42.21
CA ASP A 199 -3.44 0.84 -41.69
C ASP A 199 -4.87 0.80 -41.06
N THR A 200 -5.73 1.78 -41.40
CA THR A 200 -7.13 1.81 -40.94
C THR A 200 -8.00 0.88 -41.77
N GLY A 201 -7.79 -0.42 -41.64
CA GLY A 201 -8.86 -1.42 -41.78
C GLY A 201 -9.58 -1.55 -43.13
N GLU A 202 -9.33 -0.72 -44.14
CA GLU A 202 -9.75 -0.97 -45.52
C GLU A 202 -8.94 -2.15 -46.09
N ASP A 203 -7.71 -2.36 -45.61
CA ASP A 203 -6.89 -3.53 -45.96
C ASP A 203 -7.20 -4.79 -45.12
N LYS A 204 -8.12 -4.73 -44.14
CA LYS A 204 -8.60 -5.96 -43.46
C LYS A 204 -9.55 -6.79 -44.32
N GLU A 205 -10.09 -6.24 -45.41
CA GLU A 205 -10.75 -7.03 -46.44
C GLU A 205 -9.78 -7.66 -47.44
N VAL A 206 -8.48 -7.32 -47.39
CA VAL A 206 -7.46 -8.18 -47.96
C VAL A 206 -7.19 -9.26 -46.92
N ARG A 207 -8.04 -10.31 -46.90
CA ARG A 207 -7.64 -11.58 -46.30
C ARG A 207 -6.25 -11.90 -46.85
N GLU A 208 -5.24 -11.93 -46.00
CA GLU A 208 -3.92 -12.46 -46.37
C GLU A 208 -4.18 -13.88 -46.88
N LEU A 209 -4.06 -14.07 -48.20
CA LEU A 209 -4.26 -15.36 -48.80
C LEU A 209 -3.24 -16.30 -48.19
N THR A 210 -3.69 -17.41 -47.64
CA THR A 210 -2.78 -18.46 -47.17
C THR A 210 -2.01 -19.03 -48.37
N LYS A 211 -0.83 -19.59 -48.13
CA LYS A 211 -0.08 -20.34 -49.15
C LYS A 211 -0.98 -21.30 -49.95
N ALA A 212 -1.91 -21.98 -49.27
CA ALA A 212 -2.80 -22.94 -49.90
C ALA A 212 -3.78 -22.28 -50.88
N GLU A 213 -4.30 -21.10 -50.53
CA GLU A 213 -5.21 -20.33 -51.39
C GLU A 213 -4.48 -19.73 -52.59
N ILE A 214 -3.25 -19.22 -52.39
CA ILE A 214 -2.41 -18.71 -53.48
C ILE A 214 -2.08 -19.83 -54.49
N LEU A 215 -1.61 -20.98 -53.99
CA LEU A 215 -1.26 -22.11 -54.85
C LEU A 215 -2.49 -22.69 -55.57
N ARG A 216 -3.64 -22.73 -54.90
CA ARG A 216 -4.90 -23.18 -55.52
C ARG A 216 -5.38 -22.20 -56.58
N GLY A 217 -5.34 -20.91 -56.30
CA GLY A 217 -5.69 -19.88 -57.29
C GLY A 217 -4.79 -19.92 -58.52
N TYR A 218 -3.50 -20.25 -58.34
CA TYR A 218 -2.57 -20.47 -59.45
C TYR A 218 -2.89 -21.75 -60.25
N GLU A 219 -3.09 -22.88 -59.57
CA GLU A 219 -3.45 -24.18 -60.16
C GLU A 219 -4.75 -24.09 -60.97
N ASP A 220 -5.76 -23.41 -60.40
CA ASP A 220 -7.07 -23.18 -61.02
C ASP A 220 -7.04 -22.06 -62.09
N LYS A 221 -5.87 -21.45 -62.35
CA LYS A 221 -5.65 -20.34 -63.29
C LYS A 221 -6.51 -19.10 -63.03
N VAL A 222 -6.91 -18.92 -61.78
CA VAL A 222 -7.64 -17.73 -61.30
C VAL A 222 -6.69 -16.54 -61.18
N ILE A 223 -5.43 -16.79 -60.79
CA ILE A 223 -4.39 -15.77 -60.74
C ILE A 223 -3.18 -16.17 -61.61
N PRO A 224 -2.52 -15.21 -62.29
CA PRO A 224 -1.33 -15.46 -63.09
C PRO A 224 -0.09 -15.73 -62.22
N ARG A 225 0.96 -16.29 -62.85
CA ARG A 225 2.16 -16.78 -62.16
C ARG A 225 2.91 -15.68 -61.38
N ASP A 226 2.99 -14.49 -61.96
CA ASP A 226 3.61 -13.31 -61.35
C ASP A 226 2.88 -12.89 -60.07
N LEU A 227 1.54 -12.81 -60.11
CA LEU A 227 0.72 -12.51 -58.94
C LEU A 227 0.80 -13.61 -57.87
N ALA A 228 0.84 -14.88 -58.29
CA ALA A 228 1.03 -15.99 -57.36
C ALA A 228 2.43 -15.97 -56.70
N GLN A 229 3.46 -15.57 -57.45
CA GLN A 229 4.83 -15.44 -56.96
C GLN A 229 4.96 -14.28 -55.96
N GLU A 230 4.38 -13.13 -56.28
CA GLU A 230 4.34 -11.96 -55.39
C GLU A 230 3.60 -12.29 -54.09
N GLY A 231 2.46 -12.97 -54.17
CA GLY A 231 1.72 -13.42 -52.98
C GLY A 231 2.55 -14.35 -52.08
N LEU A 232 3.33 -15.28 -52.66
CA LEU A 232 4.21 -16.15 -51.88
C LEU A 232 5.37 -15.37 -51.25
N ILE A 233 5.93 -14.38 -51.94
CA ILE A 233 6.99 -13.52 -51.38
C ILE A 233 6.45 -12.67 -50.22
N ASN A 234 5.22 -12.18 -50.32
CA ASN A 234 4.55 -11.44 -49.25
C ASN A 234 4.26 -12.32 -48.02
N LEU A 235 4.27 -13.66 -48.16
CA LEU A 235 4.25 -14.63 -47.06
C LEU A 235 5.66 -15.05 -46.60
N ASP A 236 6.68 -14.24 -46.87
CA ASP A 236 8.09 -14.44 -46.53
C ASP A 236 8.76 -15.67 -47.18
N TYR A 237 8.22 -16.21 -48.28
CA TYR A 237 8.96 -17.20 -49.08
C TYR A 237 10.04 -16.51 -49.92
N SER A 238 11.26 -17.04 -49.91
CA SER A 238 12.30 -16.54 -50.80
C SER A 238 11.89 -16.73 -52.27
N PRO A 239 12.36 -15.87 -53.20
CA PRO A 239 12.00 -16.01 -54.61
C PRO A 239 12.25 -17.41 -55.20
N PRO A 240 13.38 -18.10 -54.90
CA PRO A 240 13.57 -19.49 -55.33
C PRO A 240 12.57 -20.48 -54.72
N ALA A 241 12.16 -20.28 -53.46
CA ALA A 241 11.17 -21.13 -52.81
C ALA A 241 9.77 -20.90 -53.37
N ALA A 242 9.40 -19.66 -53.68
CA ALA A 242 8.15 -19.33 -54.36
C ALA A 242 8.10 -19.97 -55.75
N ASP A 243 9.16 -19.83 -56.55
CA ASP A 243 9.27 -20.47 -57.87
C ASP A 243 9.16 -21.99 -57.78
N PHE A 244 9.85 -22.60 -56.82
CA PHE A 244 9.78 -24.05 -56.61
C PHE A 244 8.36 -24.52 -56.29
N LEU A 245 7.63 -23.80 -55.44
CA LEU A 245 6.25 -24.15 -55.06
C LEU A 245 5.27 -24.02 -56.23
N LEU A 246 5.46 -23.02 -57.10
CA LEU A 246 4.63 -22.84 -58.29
C LEU A 246 4.93 -23.90 -59.36
N ILE A 247 6.16 -24.39 -59.48
CA ILE A 247 6.51 -25.49 -60.40
C ILE A 247 5.84 -26.82 -60.00
N LEU A 248 5.51 -27.00 -58.72
CA LEU A 248 4.88 -28.22 -58.19
C LEU A 248 3.34 -28.25 -58.34
N ARG A 249 2.75 -27.30 -59.05
CA ARG A 249 1.29 -27.15 -59.21
C ARG A 249 0.91 -27.10 -60.67
#